data_AF-A0A7L1N4T2-F1
#
_entry.id   AF-A0A7L1N4T2-F1
#
_cell.length_a   1.000
_cell.length_b   1.000
_cell.length_c   1.000
_cell.angle_alpha   90.00
_cell.angle_beta   90.00
_cell.angle_gamma   90.00
#
_symmetry.space_group_name_H-M   'P 1'
#
loop_
_entity.id
_entity.type
_entity.pdbx_description
1 polymer ?
#
loop_
_entity_poly.entity_id
_entity_poly.type
_entity_poly.pdbx_seq_one_letter_code
_entity_poly.pdbx_strand_id
1 'polypeptide(L)'
;RSQEEKLWDAVKLSAYVLSTSVLVITALVNSLSWYVQTIWEALDHFCQTAWLTLYYQFEGDEWTIFLFGAAVVPGLAFWCFNGILLVADVTGKPTFITRYRIQQGKNDPVDTKKLRQAIYTVLFNQFFVSLPMLVPMFYVMEWWGNTFHKELPTFRWFLVELSVFTLLEEILFYYTHRLVHHPLLYKNVHKKHHEWTAPIGVVSIYAHPLEHILSNTLPVMTGPMVMGSHIVSIATWFSLALITTSISHCGYHLPFLPSPEFHDFHHLKFNQCYGVLGVLDYLHGTDRVFRQTKAYERHRVLLSFTPLSESIPESPKKAE
;
A
#
# COMPACT_ATOMS: atom_id res chain seq x y z
N ARG A 1 -57.75 22.50 29.81
CA ARG A 1 -57.14 22.19 28.50
C ARG A 1 -57.35 20.71 28.24
N SER A 2 -58.15 20.35 27.23
CA SER A 2 -58.58 18.95 27.04
C SER A 2 -57.38 18.08 26.66
N GLN A 3 -57.45 16.78 26.94
CA GLN A 3 -56.41 15.82 26.58
C GLN A 3 -56.17 15.78 25.06
N GLU A 4 -57.19 16.11 24.28
CA GLU A 4 -57.18 16.23 22.82
C GLU A 4 -56.37 17.45 22.34
N GLU A 5 -56.51 18.61 23.00
CA GLU A 5 -55.70 19.80 22.69
C GLU A 5 -54.19 19.55 22.93
N LYS A 6 -53.84 18.84 24.00
CA LYS A 6 -52.45 18.48 24.29
C LYS A 6 -51.86 17.52 23.26
N LEU A 7 -52.67 16.57 22.78
CA LEU A 7 -52.28 15.65 21.72
C LEU A 7 -52.04 16.40 20.40
N TRP A 8 -52.93 17.31 20.03
CA TRP A 8 -52.78 18.13 18.82
C TRP A 8 -51.58 19.08 18.89
N ASP A 9 -51.31 19.69 20.06
CA ASP A 9 -50.12 20.52 20.27
C ASP A 9 -48.84 19.67 20.14
N ALA A 10 -48.83 18.45 20.69
CA ALA A 10 -47.69 17.52 20.57
C ALA A 10 -47.46 17.08 19.12
N VAL A 11 -48.52 16.73 18.38
CA VAL A 11 -48.42 16.34 16.96
C VAL A 11 -47.89 17.49 16.10
N LYS A 12 -48.37 18.73 16.32
CA LYS A 12 -47.87 19.91 15.60
C LYS A 12 -46.39 20.18 15.90
N LEU A 13 -46.00 20.07 17.17
CA LEU A 13 -44.61 20.25 17.58
C LEU A 13 -43.71 19.17 16.98
N SER A 14 -44.11 17.90 17.02
CA SER A 14 -43.38 16.78 16.42
C SER A 14 -43.26 16.95 14.89
N ALA A 15 -44.34 17.33 14.21
CA ALA A 15 -44.30 17.60 12.77
C ALA A 15 -43.34 18.75 12.44
N TYR A 16 -43.39 19.85 13.19
CA TYR A 16 -42.47 20.98 13.01
C TYR A 16 -41.00 20.60 13.23
N VAL A 17 -40.70 19.85 14.30
CA VAL A 17 -39.33 19.38 14.60
C VAL A 17 -38.83 18.42 13.51
N LEU A 18 -39.67 17.49 13.06
CA LEU A 18 -39.31 16.55 11.99
C LEU A 18 -39.08 17.27 10.66
N SER A 19 -39.97 18.18 10.27
CA SER A 19 -39.83 18.95 9.02
C SER A 19 -38.58 19.83 9.02
N THR A 20 -38.32 20.54 10.13
CA THR A 20 -37.11 21.37 10.25
C THR A 20 -35.83 20.53 10.26
N SER A 21 -35.84 19.38 10.93
CA SER A 21 -34.71 18.46 10.96
C SER A 21 -34.41 17.87 9.58
N VAL A 22 -35.44 17.48 8.81
CA VAL A 22 -35.28 17.02 7.42
C VAL A 22 -34.69 18.12 6.55
N LEU A 23 -35.20 19.37 6.63
CA LEU A 23 -34.66 20.50 5.86
C LEU A 23 -33.19 20.77 6.18
N VAL A 24 -32.81 20.75 7.46
CA VAL A 24 -31.41 20.94 7.88
C VAL A 24 -30.52 19.82 7.38
N ILE A 25 -30.96 18.55 7.49
CA ILE A 25 -30.21 17.40 6.98
C ILE A 25 -30.06 17.49 5.47
N THR A 26 -31.12 17.81 4.74
CA THR A 26 -31.06 17.98 3.28
C THR A 26 -30.13 19.11 2.88
N ALA A 27 -30.18 20.25 3.57
CA ALA A 27 -29.26 21.36 3.33
C ALA A 27 -27.80 20.96 3.58
N LEU A 28 -27.51 20.28 4.70
CA LEU A 28 -26.17 19.80 5.02
C LEU A 28 -25.66 18.77 4.00
N VAL A 29 -26.48 17.80 3.62
CA VAL A 29 -26.13 16.79 2.61
C VAL A 29 -25.88 17.45 1.25
N ASN A 30 -26.72 18.40 0.84
CA ASN A 30 -26.53 19.13 -0.41
C ASN A 30 -25.28 20.00 -0.38
N SER A 31 -25.02 20.71 0.71
CA SER A 31 -23.80 21.52 0.87
C SER A 31 -22.55 20.64 0.85
N LEU A 32 -22.54 19.52 1.59
CA LEU A 32 -21.42 18.59 1.60
C LEU A 32 -21.21 17.97 0.22
N SER A 33 -22.29 17.55 -0.45
CA SER A 33 -22.22 16.99 -1.81
C SER A 33 -21.69 18.02 -2.80
N TRP A 34 -22.12 19.28 -2.70
CA TRP A 34 -21.62 20.37 -3.54
C TRP A 34 -20.13 20.67 -3.29
N TYR A 35 -19.69 20.71 -2.02
CA TYR A 35 -18.27 20.92 -1.70
C TYR A 35 -17.41 19.76 -2.19
N VAL A 36 -17.85 18.51 -1.95
CA VAL A 36 -17.18 17.32 -2.47
C VAL A 36 -17.11 17.37 -3.98
N GLN A 37 -18.22 17.70 -4.66
CA GLN A 37 -18.26 17.82 -6.12
C GLN A 37 -17.35 18.94 -6.64
N THR A 38 -17.28 20.10 -5.97
CA THR A 38 -16.45 21.23 -6.40
C THR A 38 -14.96 20.90 -6.25
N ILE A 39 -14.57 20.35 -5.10
CA ILE A 39 -13.18 19.87 -4.88
C ILE A 39 -12.86 18.79 -5.91
N TRP A 40 -13.82 17.93 -6.19
CA TRP A 40 -13.71 16.83 -7.13
C TRP A 40 -13.46 17.32 -8.56
N GLU A 41 -14.30 18.22 -9.07
CA GLU A 41 -14.16 18.82 -10.40
C GLU A 41 -12.84 19.59 -10.54
N ALA A 42 -12.42 20.29 -9.49
CA ALA A 42 -11.13 20.99 -9.50
C ALA A 42 -9.94 20.01 -9.56
N LEU A 43 -9.99 18.91 -8.80
CA LEU A 43 -8.95 17.89 -8.81
C LEU A 43 -8.92 17.15 -10.15
N ASP A 44 -10.08 16.80 -10.69
CA ASP A 44 -10.22 16.15 -12.00
C ASP A 44 -9.63 17.03 -13.10
N HIS A 45 -10.00 18.31 -13.15
CA HIS A 45 -9.44 19.27 -14.10
C HIS A 45 -7.92 19.43 -13.92
N PHE A 46 -7.42 19.51 -12.69
CA PHE A 46 -5.99 19.61 -12.41
C PHE A 46 -5.24 18.38 -12.92
N CYS A 47 -5.70 17.18 -12.56
CA CYS A 47 -5.11 15.91 -13.00
C CYS A 47 -5.16 15.76 -14.52
N GLN A 48 -6.30 16.09 -15.14
CA GLN A 48 -6.49 16.05 -16.59
C GLN A 48 -5.56 17.03 -17.31
N THR A 49 -5.39 18.24 -16.77
CA THR A 49 -4.46 19.23 -17.33
C THR A 49 -3.02 18.76 -17.22
N ALA A 50 -2.60 18.28 -16.04
CA ALA A 50 -1.26 17.76 -15.82
C ALA A 50 -0.96 16.56 -16.74
N TRP A 51 -1.93 15.65 -16.91
CA TRP A 51 -1.83 14.53 -17.85
C TRP A 51 -1.65 15.00 -19.29
N LEU A 52 -2.48 15.94 -19.76
CA LEU A 52 -2.37 16.47 -21.12
C LEU A 52 -1.04 17.20 -21.34
N THR A 53 -0.57 17.99 -20.36
CA THR A 53 0.74 18.63 -20.44
C THR A 53 1.85 17.60 -20.63
N LEU A 54 1.83 16.51 -19.85
CA LEU A 54 2.79 15.43 -19.98
C LEU A 54 2.67 14.68 -21.32
N TYR A 55 1.44 14.37 -21.74
CA TYR A 55 1.16 13.72 -23.01
C TYR A 55 1.74 14.53 -24.19
N TYR A 56 1.46 15.83 -24.23
CA TYR A 56 1.96 16.72 -25.29
C TYR A 56 3.47 16.96 -25.19
N GLN A 57 4.04 16.98 -23.98
CA GLN A 57 5.49 17.08 -23.77
C GLN A 57 6.25 15.88 -24.35
N PHE A 58 5.64 14.70 -24.35
CA PHE A 58 6.17 13.49 -24.97
C PHE A 58 5.66 13.26 -26.40
N GLU A 59 4.99 14.26 -27.00
CA GLU A 59 4.45 14.17 -28.37
C GLU A 59 3.48 13.00 -28.60
N GLY A 60 2.93 12.42 -27.53
CA GLY A 60 2.13 11.20 -27.59
C GLY A 60 2.92 9.92 -27.86
N ASP A 61 4.24 9.91 -27.70
CA ASP A 61 5.04 8.69 -27.83
C ASP A 61 4.69 7.69 -26.72
N GLU A 62 3.93 6.67 -27.08
CA GLU A 62 3.35 5.69 -26.16
C GLU A 62 4.44 4.96 -25.36
N TRP A 63 5.57 4.62 -25.99
CA TRP A 63 6.69 3.95 -25.32
C TRP A 63 7.32 4.84 -24.25
N THR A 64 7.61 6.10 -24.56
CA THR A 64 8.17 7.06 -23.59
C THR A 64 7.20 7.31 -22.45
N ILE A 65 5.91 7.52 -22.76
CA ILE A 65 4.85 7.69 -21.77
C ILE A 65 4.75 6.46 -20.86
N PHE A 66 4.78 5.27 -21.44
CA PHE A 66 4.69 4.02 -20.70
C PHE A 66 5.88 3.82 -19.77
N LEU A 67 7.11 3.99 -20.26
CA LEU A 67 8.32 3.85 -19.44
C LEU A 67 8.36 4.91 -18.34
N PHE A 68 7.95 6.14 -18.63
CA PHE A 68 7.86 7.20 -17.63
C PHE A 68 6.85 6.85 -16.54
N GLY A 69 5.62 6.47 -16.92
CA GLY A 69 4.54 6.16 -15.98
C GLY A 69 4.73 4.85 -15.22
N ALA A 70 5.19 3.79 -15.87
CA ALA A 70 5.30 2.45 -15.28
C ALA A 70 6.66 2.17 -14.63
N ALA A 71 7.72 2.92 -14.96
CA ALA A 71 9.04 2.72 -14.35
C ALA A 71 9.54 3.93 -13.55
N VAL A 72 9.56 5.12 -14.15
CA VAL A 72 10.20 6.30 -13.54
C VAL A 72 9.39 6.80 -12.35
N VAL A 73 8.09 7.03 -12.51
CA VAL A 73 7.22 7.53 -11.44
C VAL A 73 7.21 6.59 -10.22
N PRO A 74 6.96 5.27 -10.35
CA PRO A 74 6.98 4.35 -9.21
C PRO A 74 8.38 4.18 -8.62
N GLY A 75 9.43 4.19 -9.45
CA GLY A 75 10.83 4.15 -9.00
C GLY A 75 11.18 5.36 -8.12
N LEU A 76 10.78 6.57 -8.52
CA LEU A 76 10.95 7.77 -7.71
C LEU A 76 10.16 7.68 -6.40
N ALA A 77 8.91 7.24 -6.43
CA ALA A 77 8.10 7.05 -5.23
C ALA A 77 8.80 6.10 -4.23
N PHE A 78 9.31 4.97 -4.73
CA PHE A 78 10.06 4.00 -3.92
C PHE A 78 11.33 4.61 -3.29
N TRP A 79 12.18 5.25 -4.11
CA TRP A 79 13.48 5.76 -3.62
C TRP A 79 13.32 7.00 -2.75
N CYS A 80 12.35 7.88 -3.01
CA CYS A 80 12.06 9.02 -2.14
C CYS A 80 11.54 8.57 -0.78
N PHE A 81 10.58 7.65 -0.76
CA PHE A 81 10.03 7.13 0.50
C PHE A 81 11.09 6.39 1.32
N ASN A 82 11.81 5.46 0.71
CA ASN A 82 12.86 4.71 1.38
C ASN A 82 14.09 5.57 1.71
N GLY A 83 14.38 6.62 0.93
CA GLY A 83 15.46 7.56 1.24
C GLY A 83 15.28 8.24 2.59
N ILE A 84 14.05 8.65 2.92
CA ILE A 84 13.72 9.25 4.23
C ILE A 84 13.94 8.23 5.36
N LEU A 85 13.46 6.99 5.17
CA LEU A 85 13.62 5.93 6.16
C LEU A 85 15.09 5.51 6.34
N LEU A 86 15.87 5.47 5.25
CA LEU A 86 17.28 5.13 5.27
C LEU A 86 18.11 6.12 6.09
N VAL A 87 17.73 7.40 6.12
CA VAL A 87 18.36 8.37 7.04
C VAL A 87 18.16 7.93 8.49
N ALA A 88 16.95 7.52 8.85
CA ALA A 88 16.64 7.00 10.19
C ALA A 88 17.38 5.69 10.50
N ASP A 89 17.44 4.77 9.54
CA ASP A 89 18.08 3.46 9.68
C ASP A 89 19.61 3.54 9.84
N VAL A 90 20.27 4.47 9.14
CA VAL A 90 21.73 4.61 9.16
C VAL A 90 22.20 5.51 10.30
N THR A 91 21.45 6.56 10.62
CA THR A 91 21.89 7.58 11.59
C THR A 91 21.28 7.44 12.99
N GLY A 92 20.22 6.64 13.14
CA GLY A 92 19.41 6.59 14.36
C GLY A 92 18.59 7.87 14.60
N LYS A 93 18.54 8.79 13.63
CA LYS A 93 17.85 10.09 13.70
C LYS A 93 17.02 10.33 12.44
N PRO A 94 15.91 11.09 12.53
CA PRO A 94 15.43 11.83 13.69
C PRO A 94 14.58 10.99 14.65
N THR A 95 14.58 11.37 15.93
CA THR A 95 13.86 10.66 17.02
C THR A 95 12.36 10.58 16.80
N PHE A 96 11.78 11.52 16.04
CA PHE A 96 10.35 11.46 15.71
C PHE A 96 10.00 10.27 14.80
N ILE A 97 10.96 9.70 14.05
CA ILE A 97 10.77 8.45 13.29
C ILE A 97 11.21 7.26 14.14
N THR A 98 12.42 7.32 14.70
CA THR A 98 13.05 6.13 15.31
C THR A 98 12.33 5.63 16.57
N ARG A 99 11.56 6.48 17.24
CA ARG A 99 10.69 6.06 18.36
C ARG A 99 9.59 5.06 17.98
N TYR A 100 9.25 4.94 16.70
CA TYR A 100 8.23 4.00 16.21
C TYR A 100 8.83 2.64 15.82
N ARG A 101 10.12 2.38 16.10
CA ARG A 101 10.78 1.13 15.72
C ARG A 101 10.20 -0.07 16.49
N ILE A 102 9.79 -1.09 15.75
CA ILE A 102 9.20 -2.32 16.33
C ILE A 102 10.27 -3.37 16.68
N GLN A 103 11.39 -3.39 15.96
CA GLN A 103 12.49 -4.33 16.16
C GLN A 103 13.62 -3.73 17.03
N GLN A 104 13.49 -3.78 18.35
CA GLN A 104 14.46 -3.16 19.27
C GLN A 104 15.84 -3.85 19.21
N GLY A 105 16.91 -3.05 19.05
CA GLY A 105 18.31 -3.52 19.03
C GLY A 105 18.69 -4.36 17.81
N LYS A 106 17.87 -4.38 16.76
CA LYS A 106 18.14 -5.08 15.50
C LYS A 106 18.32 -4.06 14.39
N ASN A 107 19.44 -4.16 13.67
CA ASN A 107 19.77 -3.28 12.55
C ASN A 107 19.69 -1.78 12.93
N ASP A 108 20.15 -1.43 14.13
CA ASP A 108 20.13 -0.07 14.68
C ASP A 108 21.51 0.28 15.29
N PRO A 109 22.38 1.01 14.55
CA PRO A 109 22.22 1.39 13.14
C PRO A 109 22.45 0.21 12.19
N VAL A 110 21.96 0.33 10.95
CA VAL A 110 22.14 -0.69 9.92
C VAL A 110 23.62 -0.83 9.54
N ASP A 111 24.10 -2.07 9.36
CA ASP A 111 25.42 -2.35 8.80
C ASP A 111 25.51 -1.83 7.35
N THR A 112 26.37 -0.84 7.14
CA THR A 112 26.59 -0.18 5.84
C THR A 112 27.05 -1.13 4.73
N LYS A 113 27.82 -2.17 5.04
CA LYS A 113 28.26 -3.15 4.03
C LYS A 113 27.08 -4.00 3.56
N LYS A 114 26.28 -4.48 4.51
CA LYS A 114 25.06 -5.26 4.23
C LYS A 114 24.03 -4.41 3.47
N LEU A 115 23.84 -3.16 3.88
CA LEU A 115 22.96 -2.20 3.20
C LEU A 115 23.39 -1.96 1.75
N ARG A 116 24.69 -1.73 1.52
CA ARG A 116 25.20 -1.52 0.15
C ARG A 116 24.94 -2.73 -0.75
N GLN A 117 25.14 -3.94 -0.25
CA GLN A 117 24.82 -5.17 -0.99
C GLN A 117 23.32 -5.28 -1.30
N ALA A 118 22.47 -4.90 -0.34
CA ALA A 118 21.03 -4.87 -0.56
C ALA A 118 20.64 -3.87 -1.65
N ILE A 119 21.14 -2.63 -1.57
CA ILE A 119 20.92 -1.58 -2.58
C ILE A 119 21.33 -2.06 -3.98
N TYR A 120 22.50 -2.70 -4.12
CA TYR A 120 22.91 -3.25 -5.41
C TYR A 120 21.95 -4.32 -5.95
N THR A 121 21.45 -5.21 -5.09
CA THR A 121 20.47 -6.21 -5.50
C THR A 121 19.13 -5.57 -5.87
N VAL A 122 18.68 -4.56 -5.12
CA VAL A 122 17.44 -3.82 -5.39
C VAL A 122 17.53 -3.11 -6.73
N LEU A 123 18.63 -2.40 -6.99
CA LEU A 123 18.89 -1.78 -8.30
C LEU A 123 18.97 -2.83 -9.41
N PHE A 124 19.64 -3.97 -9.17
CA PHE A 124 19.68 -5.05 -10.14
C PHE A 124 18.27 -5.55 -10.49
N ASN A 125 17.44 -5.80 -9.48
CA ASN A 125 16.06 -6.24 -9.67
C ASN A 125 15.22 -5.19 -10.42
N GLN A 126 15.38 -3.90 -10.11
CA GLN A 126 14.68 -2.84 -10.83
C GLN A 126 15.12 -2.74 -12.31
N PHE A 127 16.42 -2.66 -12.57
CA PHE A 127 16.93 -2.39 -13.92
C PHE A 127 17.02 -3.62 -14.83
N PHE A 128 17.30 -4.79 -14.29
CA PHE A 128 17.56 -6.00 -15.08
C PHE A 128 16.46 -7.05 -14.97
N VAL A 129 15.46 -6.85 -14.10
CA VAL A 129 14.32 -7.76 -13.99
C VAL A 129 13.01 -7.01 -14.26
N SER A 130 12.68 -6.00 -13.46
CA SER A 130 11.43 -5.23 -13.61
C SER A 130 11.35 -4.47 -14.93
N LEU A 131 12.40 -3.74 -15.34
CA LEU A 131 12.39 -3.01 -16.62
C LEU A 131 12.18 -3.92 -17.83
N PRO A 132 12.91 -5.04 -18.02
CA PRO A 132 12.63 -5.98 -19.10
C PRO A 132 11.20 -6.54 -19.07
N MET A 133 10.60 -6.72 -17.89
CA MET A 133 9.21 -7.18 -17.77
C MET A 133 8.17 -6.16 -18.25
N LEU A 134 8.52 -4.87 -18.31
CA LEU A 134 7.64 -3.85 -18.88
C LEU A 134 7.50 -3.98 -20.39
N VAL A 135 8.46 -4.59 -21.09
CA VAL A 135 8.39 -4.79 -22.55
C VAL A 135 7.21 -5.67 -22.97
N PRO A 136 7.04 -6.91 -22.47
CA PRO A 136 5.85 -7.70 -22.80
C PRO A 136 4.56 -7.06 -22.27
N MET A 137 4.62 -6.39 -21.12
CA MET A 137 3.45 -5.67 -20.59
C MET A 137 3.00 -4.56 -21.54
N PHE A 138 3.92 -3.79 -22.11
CA PHE A 138 3.59 -2.73 -23.07
C PHE A 138 2.73 -3.27 -24.21
N TYR A 139 3.12 -4.38 -24.84
CA TYR A 139 2.34 -4.98 -25.93
C TYR A 139 0.96 -5.49 -25.48
N VAL A 140 0.84 -5.97 -24.24
CA VAL A 140 -0.48 -6.31 -23.66
C VAL A 140 -1.33 -5.07 -23.48
N MET A 141 -0.73 -3.97 -23.03
CA MET A 141 -1.42 -2.69 -22.83
C MET A 141 -1.80 -2.00 -24.14
N GLU A 142 -0.97 -2.13 -25.17
CA GLU A 142 -1.25 -1.68 -26.54
C GLU A 142 -2.39 -2.48 -27.16
N TRP A 143 -2.44 -3.80 -26.92
CA TRP A 143 -3.53 -4.67 -27.38
C TRP A 143 -4.91 -4.24 -26.86
N TRP A 144 -5.00 -3.70 -25.65
CA TRP A 144 -6.24 -3.12 -25.11
C TRP A 144 -6.64 -1.80 -25.77
N GLY A 145 -5.67 -1.03 -26.28
CA GLY A 145 -5.89 0.25 -26.98
C GLY A 145 -6.27 1.44 -26.09
N ASN A 146 -6.67 1.25 -24.83
CA ASN A 146 -7.15 2.33 -23.96
C ASN A 146 -6.05 3.01 -23.11
N THR A 147 -4.85 2.41 -23.04
CA THR A 147 -3.81 2.76 -22.05
C THR A 147 -3.31 4.21 -22.14
N PHE A 148 -3.21 4.74 -23.36
CA PHE A 148 -2.60 6.04 -23.65
C PHE A 148 -3.61 7.10 -24.08
N HIS A 149 -4.90 6.87 -23.81
CA HIS A 149 -5.94 7.82 -24.17
C HIS A 149 -5.73 9.19 -23.49
N LYS A 150 -6.17 10.25 -24.17
CA LYS A 150 -6.05 11.61 -23.64
C LYS A 150 -6.98 11.86 -22.45
N GLU A 151 -8.10 11.15 -22.38
CA GLU A 151 -9.08 11.28 -21.31
C GLU A 151 -8.71 10.37 -20.15
N LEU A 152 -8.64 10.94 -18.94
CA LEU A 152 -8.40 10.16 -17.74
C LEU A 152 -9.61 9.27 -17.41
N PRO A 153 -9.38 8.11 -16.78
CA PRO A 153 -10.47 7.31 -16.25
C PRO A 153 -11.22 8.12 -15.20
N THR A 154 -12.55 8.02 -15.21
CA THR A 154 -13.35 8.60 -14.12
C THR A 154 -12.88 8.01 -12.79
N PHE A 155 -12.91 8.80 -11.72
CA PHE A 155 -12.44 8.32 -10.41
C PHE A 155 -13.22 7.13 -9.87
N ARG A 156 -14.52 7.04 -10.16
CA ARG A 156 -15.31 5.86 -9.81
C ARG A 156 -14.75 4.62 -10.48
N TRP A 157 -14.37 4.73 -11.76
CA TRP A 157 -13.70 3.65 -12.47
C TRP A 157 -12.32 3.35 -11.89
N PHE A 158 -11.53 4.37 -11.60
CA PHE A 158 -10.24 4.20 -10.93
C PHE A 158 -10.34 3.48 -9.57
N LEU A 159 -11.39 3.74 -8.78
CA LEU A 159 -11.63 3.00 -7.53
C LEU A 159 -11.98 1.52 -7.77
N VAL A 160 -12.71 1.22 -8.85
CA VAL A 160 -12.97 -0.16 -9.28
C VAL A 160 -11.66 -0.83 -9.69
N GLU A 161 -10.84 -0.15 -10.50
CA GLU A 161 -9.51 -0.63 -10.89
C GLU A 161 -8.65 -0.94 -9.65
N LEU A 162 -8.50 0.00 -8.72
CA LEU A 162 -7.75 -0.21 -7.48
C LEU A 162 -8.24 -1.41 -6.66
N SER A 163 -9.57 -1.61 -6.59
CA SER A 163 -10.16 -2.74 -5.89
C SER A 163 -9.79 -4.07 -6.56
N VAL A 164 -9.88 -4.12 -7.90
CA VAL A 164 -9.50 -5.30 -8.69
C VAL A 164 -8.00 -5.57 -8.57
N PHE A 165 -7.17 -4.55 -8.66
CA PHE A 165 -5.71 -4.69 -8.55
C PHE A 165 -5.31 -5.26 -7.19
N THR A 166 -5.89 -4.72 -6.11
CA THR A 166 -5.63 -5.16 -4.74
C THR A 166 -6.05 -6.60 -4.51
N LEU A 167 -7.21 -7.02 -5.03
CA LEU A 167 -7.68 -8.40 -4.91
C LEU A 167 -6.81 -9.38 -5.70
N LEU A 168 -6.40 -9.01 -6.91
CA LEU A 168 -5.52 -9.84 -7.74
C LEU A 168 -4.12 -9.94 -7.14
N GLU A 169 -3.59 -8.84 -6.60
CA GLU A 169 -2.33 -8.85 -5.86
C GLU A 169 -2.41 -9.77 -4.64
N GLU A 170 -3.43 -9.65 -3.78
CA GLU A 170 -3.61 -10.53 -2.62
C GLU A 170 -3.61 -12.01 -3.03
N ILE A 171 -4.36 -12.37 -4.07
CA ILE A 171 -4.45 -13.76 -4.55
C ILE A 171 -3.10 -14.24 -5.08
N LEU A 172 -2.53 -13.52 -6.04
CA LEU A 172 -1.32 -13.96 -6.71
C LEU A 172 -0.14 -13.97 -5.74
N PHE A 173 0.05 -12.90 -4.97
CA PHE A 173 1.10 -12.78 -3.98
C PHE A 173 1.01 -13.89 -2.93
N TYR A 174 -0.18 -14.13 -2.34
CA TYR A 174 -0.33 -15.16 -1.31
C TYR A 174 0.15 -16.54 -1.80
N TYR A 175 -0.30 -16.96 -2.98
CA TYR A 175 0.03 -18.29 -3.48
C TYR A 175 1.47 -18.39 -3.99
N THR A 176 2.00 -17.38 -4.68
CA THR A 176 3.41 -17.41 -5.12
C THR A 176 4.36 -17.28 -3.96
N HIS A 177 4.05 -16.43 -2.97
CA HIS A 177 4.82 -16.30 -1.74
C HIS A 177 4.83 -17.60 -0.94
N ARG A 178 3.66 -18.21 -0.70
CA ARG A 178 3.58 -19.51 -0.03
C ARG A 178 4.30 -20.62 -0.81
N LEU A 179 4.28 -20.59 -2.14
CA LEU A 179 4.99 -21.53 -2.99
C LEU A 179 6.51 -21.42 -2.82
N VAL A 180 7.07 -20.21 -2.80
CA VAL A 180 8.52 -20.03 -2.64
C VAL A 180 9.04 -20.44 -1.26
N HIS A 181 8.15 -20.66 -0.28
CA HIS A 181 8.46 -21.31 1.00
C HIS A 181 8.55 -22.84 0.96
N HIS A 182 8.19 -23.47 -0.16
CA HIS A 182 8.44 -24.90 -0.34
C HIS A 182 9.95 -25.19 -0.19
N PRO A 183 10.39 -26.25 0.52
CA PRO A 183 11.79 -26.41 0.94
C PRO A 183 12.86 -26.23 -0.15
N LEU A 184 12.58 -26.71 -1.36
CA LEU A 184 13.46 -26.56 -2.53
C LEU A 184 13.56 -25.11 -3.01
N LEU A 185 12.44 -24.40 -3.09
CA LEU A 185 12.42 -23.00 -3.52
C LEU A 185 12.92 -22.10 -2.39
N TYR A 186 12.60 -22.40 -1.13
CA TYR A 186 13.08 -21.63 0.00
C TYR A 186 14.61 -21.61 0.03
N LYS A 187 15.24 -22.78 0.00
CA LYS A 187 16.71 -22.89 0.09
C LYS A 187 17.44 -22.12 -1.02
N ASN A 188 16.91 -22.12 -2.24
CA ASN A 188 17.62 -21.62 -3.42
C ASN A 188 17.16 -20.24 -3.90
N VAL A 189 15.94 -19.82 -3.53
CA VAL A 189 15.29 -18.62 -4.05
C VAL A 189 14.93 -17.70 -2.88
N HIS A 190 13.99 -18.12 -2.03
CA HIS A 190 13.39 -17.22 -1.03
C HIS A 190 14.27 -16.92 0.19
N LYS A 191 15.25 -17.79 0.48
CA LYS A 191 16.19 -17.58 1.57
C LYS A 191 16.93 -16.24 1.44
N LYS A 192 17.17 -15.76 0.22
CA LYS A 192 17.81 -14.46 -0.02
C LYS A 192 16.97 -13.33 0.60
N HIS A 193 15.66 -13.30 0.34
CA HIS A 193 14.76 -12.32 0.93
C HIS A 193 14.80 -12.35 2.47
N HIS A 194 14.83 -13.56 3.04
CA HIS A 194 14.91 -13.81 4.49
C HIS A 194 16.29 -13.60 5.13
N GLU A 195 17.31 -13.13 4.39
CA GLU A 195 18.61 -12.72 5.00
C GLU A 195 18.45 -11.49 5.91
N TRP A 196 17.33 -10.79 5.79
CA TRP A 196 16.95 -9.63 6.61
C TRP A 196 15.78 -9.97 7.55
N THR A 197 16.05 -10.78 8.57
CA THR A 197 15.04 -11.17 9.59
C THR A 197 14.42 -10.01 10.38
N ALA A 198 15.06 -8.84 10.32
CA ALA A 198 14.56 -7.56 10.83
C ALA A 198 14.65 -6.56 9.66
N PRO A 199 13.70 -6.60 8.72
CA PRO A 199 13.81 -5.84 7.48
C PRO A 199 13.74 -4.34 7.73
N ILE A 200 14.21 -3.60 6.71
CA ILE A 200 14.12 -2.15 6.56
C ILE A 200 13.46 -1.85 5.21
N GLY A 201 12.97 -0.62 5.01
CA GLY A 201 12.05 -0.34 3.88
C GLY A 201 12.65 -0.68 2.51
N VAL A 202 13.93 -0.34 2.29
CA VAL A 202 14.60 -0.54 0.99
C VAL A 202 14.76 -2.02 0.63
N VAL A 203 14.75 -2.93 1.62
CA VAL A 203 14.91 -4.37 1.36
C VAL A 203 13.59 -5.07 0.99
N SER A 204 12.49 -4.32 0.90
CA SER A 204 11.19 -4.83 0.44
C SER A 204 11.23 -5.54 -0.92
N ILE A 205 12.16 -5.14 -1.80
CA ILE A 205 12.38 -5.80 -3.10
C ILE A 205 13.80 -6.41 -3.22
N TYR A 206 14.47 -6.62 -2.08
CA TYR A 206 15.67 -7.44 -1.98
C TYR A 206 15.27 -8.91 -2.07
N ALA A 207 15.39 -9.49 -3.25
CA ALA A 207 14.95 -10.85 -3.53
C ALA A 207 15.83 -11.51 -4.59
N HIS A 208 15.74 -12.83 -4.69
CA HIS A 208 16.26 -13.56 -5.84
C HIS A 208 15.46 -13.18 -7.11
N PRO A 209 16.07 -13.07 -8.32
CA PRO A 209 15.35 -12.63 -9.52
C PRO A 209 14.06 -13.41 -9.81
N LEU A 210 14.08 -14.73 -9.63
CA LEU A 210 12.88 -15.57 -9.82
C LEU A 210 11.74 -15.21 -8.85
N GLU A 211 12.04 -14.95 -7.58
CA GLU A 211 11.05 -14.48 -6.62
C GLU A 211 10.59 -13.06 -6.94
N HIS A 212 11.51 -12.20 -7.39
CA HIS A 212 11.15 -10.86 -7.79
C HIS A 212 10.12 -10.89 -8.94
N ILE A 213 10.31 -11.76 -9.93
CA ILE A 213 9.32 -11.97 -11.01
C ILE A 213 8.00 -12.51 -10.44
N LEU A 214 8.04 -13.63 -9.72
CA LEU A 214 6.83 -14.39 -9.36
C LEU A 214 6.01 -13.76 -8.23
N SER A 215 6.69 -13.21 -7.22
CA SER A 215 6.06 -12.69 -6.01
C SER A 215 5.99 -11.18 -5.99
N ASN A 216 6.95 -10.44 -6.57
CA ASN A 216 6.89 -8.96 -6.49
C ASN A 216 6.25 -8.34 -7.73
N THR A 217 6.72 -8.72 -8.91
CA THR A 217 6.39 -8.00 -10.16
C THR A 217 5.08 -8.50 -10.78
N LEU A 218 4.90 -9.81 -10.98
CA LEU A 218 3.69 -10.35 -11.60
C LEU A 218 2.39 -10.04 -10.83
N PRO A 219 2.32 -10.21 -9.50
CA PRO A 219 1.09 -9.91 -8.75
C PRO A 219 0.62 -8.46 -8.94
N VAL A 220 1.57 -7.52 -8.91
CA VAL A 220 1.29 -6.07 -9.05
C VAL A 220 0.90 -5.72 -10.49
N MET A 221 1.54 -6.30 -11.50
CA MET A 221 1.27 -6.01 -12.92
C MET A 221 -0.03 -6.63 -13.44
N THR A 222 -0.48 -7.75 -12.85
CA THR A 222 -1.60 -8.52 -13.42
C THR A 222 -2.91 -7.75 -13.41
N GLY A 223 -3.19 -7.00 -12.35
CA GLY A 223 -4.42 -6.20 -12.26
C GLY A 223 -4.60 -5.24 -13.43
N PRO A 224 -3.63 -4.32 -13.67
CA PRO A 224 -3.72 -3.40 -14.80
C PRO A 224 -3.74 -4.09 -16.16
N MET A 225 -2.99 -5.18 -16.34
CA MET A 225 -2.99 -5.96 -17.59
C MET A 225 -4.35 -6.62 -17.87
N VAL A 226 -5.06 -7.07 -16.84
CA VAL A 226 -6.39 -7.67 -16.99
C VAL A 226 -7.45 -6.60 -17.29
N MET A 227 -7.28 -5.40 -16.75
CA MET A 227 -8.26 -4.32 -16.87
C MET A 227 -8.05 -3.40 -18.08
N GLY A 228 -6.91 -3.50 -18.78
CA GLY A 228 -6.58 -2.59 -19.88
C GLY A 228 -6.49 -1.14 -19.43
N SER A 229 -5.94 -0.93 -18.23
CA SER A 229 -6.02 0.33 -17.50
C SER A 229 -5.18 1.45 -18.09
N HIS A 230 -5.63 2.68 -17.86
CA HIS A 230 -4.93 3.89 -18.26
C HIS A 230 -3.56 4.02 -17.56
N ILE A 231 -2.55 4.57 -18.23
CA ILE A 231 -1.18 4.68 -17.70
C ILE A 231 -1.09 5.46 -16.37
N VAL A 232 -1.96 6.45 -16.15
CA VAL A 232 -2.03 7.17 -14.86
C VAL A 232 -2.53 6.26 -13.73
N SER A 233 -3.48 5.36 -14.00
CA SER A 233 -3.91 4.35 -13.02
C SER A 233 -2.77 3.38 -12.71
N ILE A 234 -2.02 2.93 -13.75
CA ILE A 234 -0.86 2.05 -13.60
C ILE A 234 0.22 2.71 -12.73
N ALA A 235 0.60 3.94 -13.07
CA ALA A 235 1.63 4.70 -12.35
C ALA A 235 1.28 4.89 -10.87
N THR A 236 0.01 5.24 -10.61
CA THR A 236 -0.50 5.41 -9.24
C THR A 236 -0.50 4.08 -8.49
N TRP A 237 -1.01 3.02 -9.10
CA TRP A 237 -1.04 1.67 -8.51
C TRP A 237 0.35 1.15 -8.18
N PHE A 238 1.30 1.17 -9.12
CA PHE A 238 2.66 0.70 -8.90
C PHE A 238 3.36 1.51 -7.80
N SER A 239 3.13 2.83 -7.74
CA SER A 239 3.65 3.67 -6.66
C SER A 239 3.07 3.28 -5.30
N LEU A 240 1.75 3.07 -5.21
CA LEU A 240 1.06 2.64 -3.99
C LEU A 240 1.53 1.26 -3.53
N ALA A 241 1.67 0.29 -4.45
CA ALA A 241 2.16 -1.04 -4.15
C ALA A 241 3.59 -0.99 -3.60
N LEU A 242 4.51 -0.27 -4.25
CA LEU A 242 5.89 -0.12 -3.79
C LEU A 242 5.99 0.58 -2.43
N ILE A 243 5.20 1.63 -2.19
CA ILE A 243 5.15 2.31 -0.90
C ILE A 243 4.59 1.37 0.18
N THR A 244 3.50 0.66 -0.10
CA THR A 244 2.85 -0.25 0.87
C THR A 244 3.77 -1.41 1.24
N THR A 245 4.47 -2.00 0.26
CA THR A 245 5.48 -3.04 0.51
C THR A 245 6.68 -2.48 1.27
N SER A 246 7.08 -1.23 1.01
CA SER A 246 8.13 -0.57 1.81
C SER A 246 7.68 -0.36 3.25
N ILE A 247 6.42 0.04 3.48
CA ILE A 247 5.83 0.20 4.82
C ILE A 247 5.80 -1.15 5.54
N SER A 248 5.40 -2.23 4.89
CA SER A 248 5.35 -3.56 5.54
C SER A 248 6.73 -4.08 5.96
N HIS A 249 7.80 -3.57 5.35
CA HIS A 249 9.19 -3.95 5.65
C HIS A 249 9.96 -2.92 6.47
N CYS A 250 9.42 -1.71 6.71
CA CYS A 250 10.26 -0.61 7.19
C CYS A 250 10.76 -0.77 8.62
N GLY A 251 10.18 -1.67 9.40
CA GLY A 251 10.51 -1.84 10.81
C GLY A 251 10.02 -0.67 11.70
N TYR A 252 9.18 0.22 11.16
CA TYR A 252 8.59 1.35 11.86
C TYR A 252 7.07 1.33 11.79
N HIS A 253 6.39 1.33 12.93
CA HIS A 253 4.94 1.50 12.99
C HIS A 253 4.57 2.98 13.01
N LEU A 254 4.63 3.62 11.86
CA LEU A 254 4.39 5.06 11.72
C LEU A 254 2.90 5.43 11.83
N PRO A 255 2.57 6.64 12.34
CA PRO A 255 1.20 7.13 12.38
C PRO A 255 0.57 7.23 10.99
N PHE A 256 -0.74 6.94 10.92
CA PHE A 256 -1.59 7.02 9.72
C PHE A 256 -1.21 6.09 8.56
N LEU A 257 -0.24 5.21 8.75
CA LEU A 257 0.16 4.19 7.77
C LEU A 257 -0.30 2.78 8.21
N PRO A 258 -0.43 1.83 7.26
CA PRO A 258 -0.65 0.43 7.57
C PRO A 258 0.42 -0.14 8.52
N SER A 259 0.04 -1.14 9.30
CA SER A 259 0.93 -1.75 10.27
C SER A 259 1.93 -2.71 9.62
N PRO A 260 3.24 -2.63 9.94
CA PRO A 260 4.24 -3.60 9.49
C PRO A 260 4.22 -4.94 10.25
N GLU A 261 3.51 -5.02 11.38
CA GLU A 261 3.58 -6.15 12.33
C GLU A 261 3.31 -7.52 11.68
N PHE A 262 2.40 -7.59 10.70
CA PHE A 262 2.03 -8.84 10.04
C PHE A 262 3.19 -9.43 9.23
N HIS A 263 3.85 -8.60 8.41
CA HIS A 263 4.95 -9.03 7.58
C HIS A 263 6.27 -9.10 8.37
N ASP A 264 6.46 -8.27 9.39
CA ASP A 264 7.57 -8.44 10.33
C ASP A 264 7.52 -9.81 11.02
N PHE A 265 6.32 -10.22 11.46
CA PHE A 265 6.12 -11.55 12.05
C PHE A 265 6.39 -12.68 11.05
N HIS A 266 6.11 -12.46 9.76
CA HIS A 266 6.50 -13.38 8.69
C HIS A 266 8.02 -13.58 8.64
N HIS A 267 8.82 -12.51 8.62
CA HIS A 267 10.29 -12.58 8.65
C HIS A 267 10.84 -13.24 9.93
N LEU A 268 10.10 -13.16 11.04
CA LEU A 268 10.47 -13.80 12.29
C LEU A 268 10.18 -15.31 12.33
N LYS A 269 9.04 -15.75 11.77
CA LYS A 269 8.55 -17.14 11.88
C LYS A 269 8.68 -17.96 10.60
N PHE A 270 8.87 -17.33 9.45
CA PHE A 270 9.01 -17.90 8.11
C PHE A 270 7.79 -18.68 7.57
N ASN A 271 6.90 -19.19 8.43
CA ASN A 271 5.80 -20.07 8.03
C ASN A 271 4.40 -19.56 8.38
N GLN A 272 4.27 -18.24 8.56
CA GLN A 272 3.02 -17.57 8.90
C GLN A 272 2.91 -16.28 8.07
N CYS A 273 1.69 -15.74 7.89
CA CYS A 273 1.45 -14.40 7.35
C CYS A 273 2.03 -14.17 5.93
N TYR A 274 1.52 -14.89 4.94
CA TYR A 274 2.02 -14.85 3.56
C TYR A 274 1.40 -13.76 2.68
N GLY A 275 0.18 -13.33 2.96
CA GLY A 275 -0.60 -12.40 2.15
C GLY A 275 -0.22 -10.94 2.34
N VAL A 276 -0.81 -10.09 1.50
CA VAL A 276 -0.67 -8.63 1.56
C VAL A 276 -1.71 -8.05 2.52
N LEU A 277 -2.97 -8.49 2.39
CA LEU A 277 -4.10 -8.07 3.23
C LEU A 277 -4.33 -9.00 4.42
N GLY A 278 -3.85 -10.24 4.34
CA GLY A 278 -4.07 -11.29 5.34
C GLY A 278 -5.44 -11.99 5.24
N VAL A 279 -6.24 -11.67 4.20
CA VAL A 279 -7.54 -12.33 3.96
C VAL A 279 -7.33 -13.80 3.66
N LEU A 280 -6.39 -14.10 2.75
CA LEU A 280 -6.08 -15.50 2.42
C LEU A 280 -5.37 -16.22 3.55
N ASP A 281 -4.61 -15.51 4.39
CA ASP A 281 -4.05 -16.13 5.60
C ASP A 281 -5.12 -16.56 6.58
N TYR A 282 -6.12 -15.71 6.82
CA TYR A 282 -7.25 -16.05 7.68
C TYR A 282 -8.00 -17.27 7.14
N LEU A 283 -8.29 -17.29 5.84
CA LEU A 283 -9.02 -18.38 5.18
C LEU A 283 -8.25 -19.71 5.21
N HIS A 284 -6.93 -19.68 5.03
CA HIS A 284 -6.08 -20.86 5.07
C HIS A 284 -5.54 -21.20 6.47
N GLY A 285 -5.78 -20.34 7.46
CA GLY A 285 -5.25 -20.48 8.82
C GLY A 285 -3.74 -20.29 8.95
N THR A 286 -3.10 -19.53 8.03
CA THR A 286 -1.66 -19.24 8.07
C THR A 286 -1.29 -18.02 8.91
N ASP A 287 -2.26 -17.41 9.62
CA ASP A 287 -2.07 -16.36 10.62
C ASP A 287 -2.42 -16.81 12.06
N ARG A 288 -2.72 -18.10 12.29
CA ARG A 288 -3.25 -18.58 13.58
C ARG A 288 -2.31 -18.30 14.75
N VAL A 289 -1.00 -18.48 14.54
CA VAL A 289 -0.01 -18.21 15.59
C VAL A 289 0.09 -16.70 15.79
N PHE A 290 0.15 -15.93 14.71
CA PHE A 290 0.22 -14.46 14.76
C PHE A 290 -0.90 -13.86 15.61
N ARG A 291 -2.15 -14.33 15.41
CA ARG A 291 -3.34 -13.87 16.14
C ARG A 291 -3.30 -14.12 17.65
N GLN A 292 -2.40 -14.97 18.13
CA GLN A 292 -2.18 -15.24 19.55
C GLN A 292 -1.03 -14.42 20.15
N THR A 293 -0.43 -13.53 19.35
CA THR A 293 0.72 -12.72 19.77
C THR A 293 0.34 -11.27 20.04
N LYS A 294 1.23 -10.59 20.75
CA LYS A 294 1.14 -9.16 20.97
C LYS A 294 1.30 -8.33 19.70
N ALA A 295 2.02 -8.86 18.70
CA ALA A 295 2.14 -8.22 17.39
C ALA A 295 0.78 -8.09 16.71
N TYR A 296 -0.13 -9.06 16.89
CA TYR A 296 -1.51 -8.94 16.40
C TYR A 296 -2.32 -7.86 17.13
N GLU A 297 -2.18 -7.74 18.46
CA GLU A 297 -2.81 -6.64 19.21
C GLU A 297 -2.34 -5.27 18.73
N ARG A 298 -1.08 -5.19 18.28
CA ARG A 298 -0.48 -3.99 17.68
C ARG A 298 -0.80 -3.84 16.19
N HIS A 299 -1.31 -4.85 15.49
CA HIS A 299 -1.56 -4.81 14.06
C HIS A 299 -2.79 -4.00 13.67
N ARG A 300 -2.67 -2.68 13.73
CA ARG A 300 -3.72 -1.70 13.40
C ARG A 300 -3.11 -0.39 12.92
N VAL A 301 -3.88 0.41 12.18
CA VAL A 301 -3.45 1.76 11.83
C VAL A 301 -3.29 2.60 13.10
N LEU A 302 -2.13 3.22 13.25
CA LEU A 302 -1.83 4.07 14.39
C LEU A 302 -2.43 5.46 14.16
N LEU A 303 -3.54 5.78 14.84
CA LEU A 303 -4.23 7.08 14.71
C LEU A 303 -3.74 8.15 15.70
N SER A 304 -2.79 7.81 16.56
CA SER A 304 -2.19 8.72 17.55
C SER A 304 -0.69 8.87 17.32
N PHE A 305 -0.10 9.93 17.86
CA PHE A 305 1.35 10.06 17.84
C PHE A 305 2.05 9.20 18.90
N THR A 306 1.35 8.56 19.83
CA THR A 306 1.99 7.69 20.82
C THR A 306 2.39 6.35 20.19
N PRO A 307 3.67 5.91 20.28
CA PRO A 307 4.09 4.62 19.75
C PRO A 307 3.28 3.44 20.33
N LEU A 308 3.10 2.38 19.55
CA LEU A 308 2.40 1.17 20.03
C LEU A 308 3.16 0.38 21.08
N SER A 309 4.48 0.52 21.14
CA SER A 309 5.30 0.00 22.23
C SER A 309 5.00 0.65 23.58
N GLU A 310 4.47 1.89 23.59
CA GLU A 310 4.07 2.59 24.82
C GLU A 310 2.59 2.34 25.14
N SER A 311 1.71 2.39 24.13
CA SER A 311 0.27 2.19 24.34
C SER A 311 -0.13 0.72 24.55
N ILE A 312 0.65 -0.23 24.00
CA ILE A 312 0.52 -1.67 24.25
C ILE A 312 1.91 -2.19 24.65
N PRO A 313 2.37 -1.95 25.89
CA PRO A 313 3.73 -2.29 26.33
C PRO A 313 3.92 -3.78 26.48
N GLU A 314 5.12 -4.29 26.20
CA GLU A 314 5.48 -5.71 26.42
C GLU A 314 5.11 -6.17 27.83
N SER A 315 4.73 -7.44 27.97
CA SER A 315 4.50 -7.99 29.30
C SER A 315 5.83 -8.00 30.05
N PRO A 316 5.88 -7.60 31.33
CA PRO A 316 7.13 -7.62 32.09
C PRO A 316 7.69 -9.04 32.05
N LYS A 317 8.97 -9.18 31.64
CA LYS A 317 9.66 -10.47 31.75
C LYS A 317 9.60 -10.87 33.22
N LYS A 318 9.06 -12.07 33.51
CA LYS A 318 9.20 -12.65 34.85
C LYS A 318 10.70 -12.64 35.15
N ALA A 319 11.08 -11.99 36.25
CA ALA A 319 12.44 -12.10 36.76
C ALA A 319 12.69 -13.58 37.05
N GLU A 320 13.62 -14.18 36.31
CA GLU A 320 14.21 -15.49 36.65
C GLU A 320 15.26 -15.31 37.74
#